data_AF-A0AA86UL01-F1
#
_entry.id   AF-A0AA86UL01-F1
#
_cell.length_a   1.000
_cell.length_b   1.000
_cell.length_c   1.000
_cell.angle_alpha   90.00
_cell.angle_beta   90.00
_cell.angle_gamma   90.00
#
_symmetry.space_group_name_H-M   'P 1'
#
loop_
_entity.id
_entity.type
_entity.pdbx_description
1 polymer ?
#
loop_
_entity_poly.entity_id
_entity_poly.type
_entity_poly.pdbx_seq_one_letter_code
_entity_poly.pdbx_strand_id
1 'polypeptide(L)'
;MDFTLSEIKIANVNVPKLQMDLQQNKPVTLFLPEASIQLSFVWKFQQNSYPYTNDRGTGDLIVQNAVLSATADSQQEKETCPGHMIISVLKTTMDYEKLRIQLKGGQSWIFQSLIDVILDSLQNQISDFLASVLMNGFIGLINGAFEDGRRQRLLSNGQFIKDERYVDKVQVGNGYISLMFSGYTYLKNNLTDEYLTQGTNSITMNKFNAEMQMAVKDEAFNNVYYIFHKYQNSYSGNNFKAIQQPKLRFTNTGALVAMLVEANETQVEIELIAKPKLFDDLSKVIGRISFEYQAYSIDTVDGLDSEALLTQVVQHMNEVAEQTGFQYNYALMVDIRDFQPIFDPNERVMRLVGDLPQECLPY
;
A
#
# COMPACT_ATOMS: atom_id res chain seq x y z
N MET A 1 -26.71 40.01 -21.29
CA MET A 1 -27.57 38.83 -21.51
C MET A 1 -26.82 37.75 -20.81
N ASP A 2 -27.40 37.22 -19.76
CA ASP A 2 -26.66 36.49 -18.76
C ASP A 2 -27.25 35.10 -18.69
N PHE A 3 -26.45 34.10 -19.03
CA PHE A 3 -26.80 32.69 -18.96
C PHE A 3 -25.90 32.05 -17.91
N THR A 4 -26.50 31.41 -16.91
CA THR A 4 -25.79 30.86 -15.76
C THR A 4 -26.15 29.41 -15.56
N LEU A 5 -25.13 28.58 -15.36
CA LEU A 5 -25.26 27.19 -14.93
C LEU A 5 -24.85 27.10 -13.44
N SER A 6 -25.70 26.51 -12.62
CA SER A 6 -25.53 26.38 -11.17
C SER A 6 -25.93 24.99 -10.69
N GLU A 7 -25.52 24.63 -9.47
CA GLU A 7 -25.85 23.33 -8.85
C GLU A 7 -25.48 22.12 -9.72
N ILE A 8 -24.31 22.19 -10.37
CA ILE A 8 -23.80 21.08 -11.20
C ILE A 8 -23.49 19.89 -10.30
N LYS A 9 -24.11 18.75 -10.57
CA LYS A 9 -23.96 17.49 -9.83
C LYS A 9 -23.69 16.35 -10.80
N ILE A 10 -22.88 15.37 -10.38
CA ILE A 10 -22.67 14.15 -11.13
C ILE A 10 -23.92 13.27 -11.00
N ALA A 11 -24.57 12.99 -12.12
CA ALA A 11 -25.76 12.13 -12.17
C ALA A 11 -25.38 10.67 -12.51
N ASN A 12 -24.40 10.49 -13.40
CA ASN A 12 -23.90 9.17 -13.77
C ASN A 12 -22.44 9.25 -14.26
N VAL A 13 -21.64 8.25 -13.94
CA VAL A 13 -20.28 8.06 -14.50
C VAL A 13 -20.15 6.59 -14.84
N ASN A 14 -19.89 6.28 -16.10
CA ASN A 14 -19.61 4.95 -16.59
C ASN A 14 -18.19 4.91 -17.15
N VAL A 15 -17.36 4.02 -16.61
CA VAL A 15 -15.97 3.82 -17.03
C VAL A 15 -15.82 2.34 -17.37
N PRO A 16 -15.92 1.97 -18.65
CA PRO A 16 -15.93 0.55 -19.03
C PRO A 16 -14.54 -0.10 -18.89
N LYS A 17 -13.48 0.70 -19.00
CA LYS A 17 -12.09 0.23 -18.95
C LYS A 17 -11.20 1.26 -18.26
N LEU A 18 -10.20 0.76 -17.54
CA LEU A 18 -9.09 1.53 -16.98
C LEU A 18 -7.80 0.90 -17.49
N GLN A 19 -6.89 1.74 -17.98
CA GLN A 19 -5.54 1.35 -18.37
C GLN A 19 -4.54 2.18 -17.57
N MET A 20 -3.43 1.55 -17.23
CA MET A 20 -2.33 2.18 -16.52
C MET A 20 -1.05 1.93 -17.30
N ASP A 21 -0.35 3.00 -17.66
CA ASP A 21 0.97 2.92 -18.26
C ASP A 21 2.04 3.13 -17.19
N LEU A 22 2.88 2.11 -17.02
CA LEU A 22 3.91 2.01 -16.01
C LEU A 22 5.26 1.91 -16.70
N GLN A 23 5.94 3.05 -16.76
CA GLN A 23 7.27 3.17 -17.34
C GLN A 23 8.27 3.50 -16.24
N GLN A 24 9.41 2.81 -16.24
CA GLN A 24 10.41 2.95 -15.20
C GLN A 24 10.84 4.41 -15.00
N ASN A 25 10.82 4.85 -13.73
CA ASN A 25 11.19 6.20 -13.29
C ASN A 25 10.36 7.33 -13.92
N LYS A 26 9.17 7.04 -14.46
CA LYS A 26 8.23 8.04 -14.94
C LYS A 26 6.98 8.10 -14.05
N PRO A 27 6.28 9.25 -14.04
CA PRO A 27 4.95 9.34 -13.45
C PRO A 27 3.99 8.29 -14.03
N VAL A 28 3.07 7.81 -13.21
CA VAL A 28 2.02 6.88 -13.62
C VAL A 28 1.05 7.61 -14.54
N THR A 29 0.73 7.02 -15.70
CA THR A 29 -0.32 7.54 -16.56
C THR A 29 -1.54 6.64 -16.50
N LEU A 30 -2.66 7.19 -16.08
CA LEU A 30 -3.98 6.56 -16.05
C LEU A 30 -4.74 6.97 -17.29
N PHE A 31 -5.40 6.02 -17.93
CA PHE A 31 -6.15 6.22 -19.15
C PHE A 31 -7.51 5.53 -19.05
N LEU A 32 -8.58 6.29 -19.24
CA LEU A 32 -9.98 5.85 -19.17
C LEU A 32 -10.60 6.06 -20.56
N PRO A 33 -10.51 5.07 -21.46
CA PRO A 33 -11.16 5.16 -22.76
C PRO A 33 -12.67 4.92 -22.63
N GLU A 34 -13.42 5.52 -23.57
CA GLU A 34 -14.86 5.28 -23.74
C GLU A 34 -15.70 5.62 -22.49
N ALA A 35 -15.22 6.53 -21.64
CA ALA A 35 -15.94 6.97 -20.47
C ALA A 35 -17.21 7.76 -20.88
N SER A 36 -18.28 7.61 -20.11
CA SER A 36 -19.50 8.39 -20.27
C SER A 36 -19.84 9.10 -18.97
N ILE A 37 -20.02 10.40 -19.03
CA ILE A 37 -20.26 11.26 -17.87
C ILE A 37 -21.57 11.99 -18.10
N GLN A 38 -22.47 11.92 -17.13
CA GLN A 38 -23.69 12.71 -17.10
C GLN A 38 -23.68 13.60 -15.86
N LEU A 39 -23.88 14.89 -16.08
CA LEU A 39 -24.06 15.88 -15.03
C LEU A 39 -25.45 16.46 -15.11
N SER A 40 -26.10 16.64 -13.97
CA SER A 40 -27.34 17.41 -13.85
C SER A 40 -27.02 18.81 -13.34
N PHE A 41 -27.70 19.84 -13.82
CA PHE A 41 -27.52 21.22 -13.38
C PHE A 41 -28.83 22.02 -13.39
N VAL A 42 -28.81 23.19 -12.79
CA VAL A 42 -29.86 24.22 -12.87
C VAL A 42 -29.36 25.35 -13.77
N TRP A 43 -30.16 25.76 -14.74
CA TRP A 43 -29.83 26.90 -15.60
C TRP A 43 -30.76 28.08 -15.31
N LYS A 44 -30.21 29.28 -15.50
CA LYS A 44 -30.94 30.55 -15.43
C LYS A 44 -30.54 31.43 -16.61
N PHE A 45 -31.53 32.06 -17.20
CA PHE A 45 -31.38 33.05 -18.24
C PHE A 45 -31.95 34.39 -17.77
N GLN A 46 -31.20 35.48 -17.99
CA GLN A 46 -31.62 36.83 -17.67
C GLN A 46 -31.22 37.83 -18.77
N GLN A 47 -32.20 38.49 -19.35
CA GLN A 47 -32.00 39.53 -20.35
C GLN A 47 -31.93 40.90 -19.65
N ASN A 48 -30.79 41.58 -19.78
CA ASN A 48 -30.59 42.91 -19.15
C ASN A 48 -31.15 44.08 -19.97
N SER A 49 -31.63 43.80 -21.19
CA SER A 49 -32.27 44.77 -22.08
C SER A 49 -33.73 44.39 -22.30
N TYR A 50 -34.57 45.39 -22.62
CA TYR A 50 -35.99 45.18 -22.93
C TYR A 50 -36.16 44.09 -24.02
N PRO A 51 -37.08 43.11 -23.85
CA PRO A 51 -38.18 43.07 -22.88
C PRO A 51 -37.86 42.46 -21.49
N TYR A 52 -36.59 42.33 -21.10
CA TYR A 52 -36.18 41.83 -19.77
C TYR A 52 -36.64 40.40 -19.45
N THR A 53 -36.57 39.51 -20.45
CA THR A 53 -36.93 38.10 -20.29
C THR A 53 -36.08 37.41 -19.23
N ASN A 54 -36.72 36.68 -18.32
CA ASN A 54 -36.07 35.82 -17.34
C ASN A 54 -36.63 34.41 -17.45
N ASP A 55 -35.76 33.41 -17.43
CA ASP A 55 -36.17 32.01 -17.48
C ASP A 55 -35.23 31.14 -16.65
N ARG A 56 -35.70 29.95 -16.26
CA ARG A 56 -34.90 28.98 -15.51
C ARG A 56 -35.43 27.57 -15.68
N GLY A 57 -34.56 26.60 -15.45
CA GLY A 57 -34.94 25.19 -15.46
C GLY A 57 -33.80 24.30 -15.01
N THR A 58 -33.93 23.02 -15.32
CA THR A 58 -32.87 22.03 -15.10
C THR A 58 -32.28 21.60 -16.43
N GLY A 59 -31.12 20.99 -16.41
CA GLY A 59 -30.52 20.43 -17.61
C GLY A 59 -29.55 19.31 -17.30
N ASP A 60 -29.23 18.56 -18.34
CA ASP A 60 -28.25 17.48 -18.32
C ASP A 60 -27.12 17.82 -19.29
N LEU A 61 -25.87 17.68 -18.84
CA LEU A 61 -24.67 17.70 -19.68
C LEU A 61 -24.19 16.26 -19.79
N ILE A 62 -24.18 15.75 -21.01
CA ILE A 62 -23.85 14.35 -21.32
C ILE A 62 -22.60 14.36 -22.18
N VAL A 63 -21.52 13.78 -21.66
CA VAL A 63 -20.28 13.50 -22.38
C VAL A 63 -20.26 12.02 -22.72
N GLN A 64 -20.11 11.69 -23.99
CA GLN A 64 -20.04 10.30 -24.47
C GLN A 64 -18.70 10.05 -25.16
N ASN A 65 -18.21 8.82 -25.04
CA ASN A 65 -16.93 8.39 -25.59
C ASN A 65 -15.78 9.33 -25.18
N ALA A 66 -15.79 9.75 -23.92
CA ALA A 66 -14.72 10.55 -23.35
C ALA A 66 -13.47 9.68 -23.16
N VAL A 67 -12.33 10.28 -23.45
CA VAL A 67 -11.01 9.74 -23.20
C VAL A 67 -10.38 10.61 -22.14
N LEU A 68 -10.36 10.12 -20.89
CA LEU A 68 -9.71 10.81 -19.80
C LEU A 68 -8.31 10.25 -19.63
N SER A 69 -7.31 11.13 -19.57
CA SER A 69 -5.95 10.77 -19.23
C SER A 69 -5.48 11.61 -18.07
N ALA A 70 -4.78 10.99 -17.13
CA ALA A 70 -4.15 11.70 -16.04
C ALA A 70 -2.76 11.16 -15.79
N THR A 71 -1.81 12.06 -15.57
CA THR A 71 -0.45 11.73 -15.19
C THR A 71 -0.27 12.12 -13.73
N ALA A 72 0.03 11.14 -12.88
CA ALA A 72 0.20 11.31 -11.45
C ALA A 72 1.62 10.90 -11.02
N ASP A 73 2.18 11.64 -10.08
CA ASP A 73 3.43 11.29 -9.43
C ASP A 73 3.23 11.31 -7.91
N SER A 74 4.13 10.64 -7.21
CA SER A 74 4.14 10.59 -5.76
C SER A 74 5.36 11.29 -5.20
N GLN A 75 5.17 11.95 -4.06
CA GLN A 75 6.23 12.60 -3.32
C GLN A 75 6.08 12.27 -1.84
N GLN A 76 7.22 12.22 -1.16
CA GLN A 76 7.22 12.17 0.29
C GLN A 76 7.08 13.61 0.82
N GLU A 77 6.05 13.83 1.62
CA GLU A 77 5.87 15.07 2.37
C GLU A 77 7.01 15.21 3.39
N LYS A 78 7.71 16.34 3.34
CA LYS A 78 8.90 16.60 4.16
C LYS A 78 8.70 17.75 5.14
N GLU A 79 7.76 18.64 4.88
CA GLU A 79 7.64 19.90 5.60
C GLU A 79 6.57 19.81 6.70
N THR A 80 5.38 19.33 6.35
CA THR A 80 4.22 19.33 7.26
C THR A 80 4.05 18.01 8.01
N CYS A 81 4.29 16.89 7.34
CA CYS A 81 4.23 15.56 7.94
C CYS A 81 5.31 14.62 7.37
N PRO A 82 6.53 14.66 7.93
CA PRO A 82 7.65 13.85 7.44
C PRO A 82 7.31 12.36 7.37
N GLY A 83 7.37 11.79 6.16
CA GLY A 83 7.11 10.37 5.90
C GLY A 83 5.69 10.05 5.44
N HIS A 84 4.83 11.06 5.27
CA HIS A 84 3.57 10.88 4.54
C HIS A 84 3.83 10.88 3.04
N MET A 85 3.09 10.04 2.32
CA MET A 85 3.12 10.01 0.87
C MET A 85 1.96 10.84 0.35
N ILE A 86 2.25 11.73 -0.60
CA ILE A 86 1.24 12.52 -1.31
C ILE A 86 1.33 12.15 -2.78
N ILE A 87 0.20 11.75 -3.35
CA ILE A 87 0.04 11.59 -4.78
C ILE A 87 -0.56 12.87 -5.33
N SER A 88 0.10 13.42 -6.34
CA SER A 88 -0.26 14.67 -7.02
C SER A 88 -0.46 14.40 -8.50
N VAL A 89 -1.50 14.99 -9.08
CA VAL A 89 -1.69 14.94 -10.52
C VAL A 89 -0.95 16.10 -11.16
N LEU A 90 -0.06 15.76 -12.08
CA LEU A 90 0.77 16.69 -12.83
C LEU A 90 0.01 17.26 -14.03
N LYS A 91 -0.79 16.40 -14.67
CA LYS A 91 -1.54 16.75 -15.89
C LYS A 91 -2.81 15.93 -15.98
N THR A 92 -3.88 16.57 -16.43
CA THR A 92 -5.12 15.91 -16.83
C THR A 92 -5.49 16.38 -18.22
N THR A 93 -6.07 15.48 -19.00
CA THR A 93 -6.70 15.81 -20.28
C THR A 93 -8.00 15.04 -20.39
N MET A 94 -9.00 15.66 -20.99
CA MET A 94 -10.25 15.01 -21.35
C MET A 94 -10.59 15.39 -22.78
N ASP A 95 -10.52 14.39 -23.66
CA ASP A 95 -11.03 14.49 -25.01
C ASP A 95 -12.38 13.78 -25.08
N TYR A 96 -13.26 14.18 -25.99
CA TYR A 96 -14.53 13.49 -26.20
C TYR A 96 -15.02 13.66 -27.63
N GLU A 97 -15.77 12.65 -28.08
CA GLU A 97 -16.42 12.71 -29.39
C GLU A 97 -17.67 13.60 -29.35
N LYS A 98 -18.47 13.47 -28.28
CA LYS A 98 -19.78 14.13 -28.19
C LYS A 98 -20.00 14.75 -26.82
N LEU A 99 -20.28 16.04 -26.82
CA LEU A 99 -20.81 16.79 -25.70
C LEU A 99 -22.22 17.25 -26.07
N ARG A 100 -23.21 16.85 -25.28
CA ARG A 100 -24.61 17.23 -25.48
C ARG A 100 -25.16 17.86 -24.22
N ILE A 101 -25.72 19.06 -24.35
CA ILE A 101 -26.54 19.66 -23.30
C ILE A 101 -28.01 19.48 -23.64
N GLN A 102 -28.81 19.03 -22.68
CA GLN A 102 -30.26 18.95 -22.77
C GLN A 102 -30.87 19.85 -21.71
N LEU A 103 -31.52 20.94 -22.13
CA LEU A 103 -32.28 21.78 -21.20
C LEU A 103 -33.71 21.27 -21.04
N LYS A 104 -34.24 21.41 -19.83
CA LYS A 104 -35.62 21.09 -19.43
C LYS A 104 -36.23 22.29 -18.70
N GLY A 105 -37.52 22.52 -18.91
CA GLY A 105 -38.28 23.62 -18.30
C GLY A 105 -38.28 24.91 -19.14
N GLY A 106 -39.17 25.84 -18.78
CA GLY A 106 -39.26 27.17 -19.42
C GLY A 106 -39.43 27.13 -20.95
N GLN A 107 -38.82 28.11 -21.62
CA GLN A 107 -38.64 28.21 -23.06
C GLN A 107 -37.29 27.57 -23.50
N SER A 108 -36.90 26.48 -22.87
CA SER A 108 -35.66 25.72 -23.14
C SER A 108 -35.41 25.45 -24.63
N TRP A 109 -36.46 25.23 -25.42
CA TRP A 109 -36.35 25.02 -26.87
C TRP A 109 -35.68 26.19 -27.61
N ILE A 110 -35.88 27.43 -27.15
CA ILE A 110 -35.24 28.62 -27.72
C ILE A 110 -33.75 28.59 -27.41
N PHE A 111 -33.42 28.40 -26.13
CA PHE A 111 -32.05 28.39 -25.64
C PHE A 111 -31.23 27.18 -26.12
N GLN A 112 -31.88 26.07 -26.44
CA GLN A 112 -31.23 24.88 -26.99
C GLN A 112 -30.52 25.18 -28.32
N SER A 113 -31.09 26.06 -29.15
CA SER A 113 -30.48 26.47 -30.44
C SER A 113 -29.24 27.37 -30.26
N LEU A 114 -29.18 28.13 -29.18
CA LEU A 114 -28.04 28.99 -28.82
C LEU A 114 -26.94 28.20 -28.10
N ILE A 115 -27.32 27.11 -27.44
CA ILE A 115 -26.41 26.26 -26.69
C ILE A 115 -25.34 25.64 -27.57
N ASP A 116 -25.64 25.25 -28.81
CA ASP A 116 -24.64 24.64 -29.68
C ASP A 116 -23.49 25.62 -29.99
N VAL A 117 -23.78 26.90 -30.17
CA VAL A 117 -22.78 27.97 -30.37
C VAL A 117 -21.99 28.26 -29.08
N ILE A 118 -22.68 28.24 -27.94
CA ILE A 118 -22.06 28.43 -26.63
C ILE A 118 -21.15 27.25 -26.29
N LEU A 119 -21.54 26.03 -26.66
CA LEU A 119 -20.80 24.79 -26.44
C LEU A 119 -19.46 24.81 -27.15
N ASP A 120 -19.43 25.21 -28.43
CA ASP A 120 -18.18 25.34 -29.17
C ASP A 120 -17.20 26.32 -28.49
N SER A 121 -17.72 27.41 -27.92
CA SER A 121 -16.89 28.38 -27.19
C SER A 121 -16.47 27.92 -25.79
N LEU A 122 -17.23 27.02 -25.16
CA LEU A 122 -16.98 26.55 -23.79
C LEU A 122 -16.35 25.16 -23.74
N GLN A 123 -16.17 24.51 -24.88
CA GLN A 123 -15.72 23.12 -24.99
C GLN A 123 -14.47 22.85 -24.15
N ASN A 124 -13.43 23.69 -24.33
CA ASN A 124 -12.17 23.57 -23.60
C ASN A 124 -12.33 23.83 -22.09
N GLN A 125 -13.14 24.83 -21.70
CA GLN A 125 -13.36 25.14 -20.29
C GLN A 125 -14.12 24.03 -19.57
N ILE A 126 -15.11 23.42 -20.24
CA ILE A 126 -15.84 22.27 -19.73
C ILE A 126 -14.91 21.06 -19.62
N SER A 127 -14.04 20.82 -20.62
CA SER A 127 -13.03 19.76 -20.57
C SER A 127 -12.11 19.92 -19.37
N ASP A 128 -11.49 21.09 -19.21
CA ASP A 128 -10.54 21.37 -18.13
C ASP A 128 -11.21 21.27 -16.75
N PHE A 129 -12.43 21.80 -16.63
CA PHE A 129 -13.21 21.71 -15.41
C PHE A 129 -13.53 20.27 -15.03
N LEU A 130 -14.03 19.45 -15.97
CA LEU A 130 -14.39 18.07 -15.70
C LEU A 130 -13.18 17.19 -15.42
N ALA A 131 -12.10 17.37 -16.20
CA ALA A 131 -10.84 16.70 -15.97
C ALA A 131 -10.29 17.01 -14.57
N SER A 132 -10.32 18.27 -14.15
CA SER A 132 -9.87 18.70 -12.83
C SER A 132 -10.74 18.14 -11.71
N VAL A 133 -12.07 18.27 -11.78
CA VAL A 133 -12.99 17.82 -10.72
C VAL A 133 -12.91 16.30 -10.53
N LEU A 134 -12.96 15.53 -11.62
CA LEU A 134 -12.92 14.07 -11.53
C LEU A 134 -11.58 13.60 -10.98
N MET A 135 -10.47 14.14 -11.50
CA MET A 135 -9.15 13.70 -11.08
C MET A 135 -8.80 14.15 -9.67
N ASN A 136 -9.19 15.36 -9.24
CA ASN A 136 -9.02 15.77 -7.84
C ASN A 136 -9.83 14.89 -6.89
N GLY A 137 -11.04 14.47 -7.29
CA GLY A 137 -11.83 13.48 -6.55
C GLY A 137 -11.12 12.14 -6.43
N PHE A 138 -10.61 11.60 -7.55
CA PHE A 138 -9.85 10.34 -7.55
C PHE A 138 -8.57 10.43 -6.71
N ILE A 139 -7.81 11.52 -6.83
CA ILE A 139 -6.62 11.75 -5.99
C ILE A 139 -6.99 11.83 -4.52
N GLY A 140 -8.07 12.51 -4.18
CA GLY A 140 -8.54 12.60 -2.79
C GLY A 140 -8.83 11.22 -2.20
N LEU A 141 -9.46 10.34 -2.98
CA LEU A 141 -9.70 8.94 -2.58
C LEU A 141 -8.41 8.15 -2.44
N ILE A 142 -7.50 8.29 -3.40
CA ILE A 142 -6.20 7.61 -3.39
C ILE A 142 -5.38 8.09 -2.18
N ASN A 143 -5.21 9.39 -2.00
CA ASN A 143 -4.50 9.95 -0.85
C ASN A 143 -5.16 9.55 0.46
N GLY A 144 -6.49 9.52 0.56
CA GLY A 144 -7.19 9.00 1.73
C GLY A 144 -6.86 7.53 2.03
N ALA A 145 -6.63 6.70 1.00
CA ALA A 145 -6.17 5.33 1.19
C ALA A 145 -4.69 5.23 1.62
N PHE A 146 -3.86 6.22 1.26
CA PHE A 146 -2.44 6.30 1.61
C PHE A 146 -2.14 7.09 2.90
N GLU A 147 -3.06 7.95 3.37
CA GLU A 147 -2.89 8.81 4.55
C GLU A 147 -2.73 8.01 5.85
N ASP A 148 -3.36 6.83 5.93
CA ASP A 148 -3.19 5.91 7.05
C ASP A 148 -1.94 5.05 6.86
N GLY A 149 -0.75 5.64 6.97
CA GLY A 149 0.47 4.89 7.28
C GLY A 149 0.26 4.14 8.60
N ARG A 150 -0.25 2.91 8.52
CA ARG A 150 -0.81 2.19 9.68
C ARG A 150 0.31 1.89 10.68
N ARG A 151 0.25 2.50 11.86
CA ARG A 151 0.95 1.98 13.04
C ARG A 151 0.19 0.75 13.53
N GLN A 152 0.74 -0.43 13.34
CA GLN A 152 0.13 -1.66 13.83
C GLN A 152 0.56 -1.95 15.26
N ARG A 153 -0.37 -2.44 16.08
CA ARG A 153 -0.06 -2.98 17.42
C ARG A 153 0.28 -4.47 17.25
N LEU A 154 1.50 -4.87 17.59
CA LEU A 154 1.96 -6.25 17.40
C LEU A 154 1.34 -7.22 18.42
N LEU A 155 1.09 -6.75 19.64
CA LEU A 155 0.51 -7.55 20.71
C LEU A 155 -0.81 -6.93 21.21
N SER A 156 -1.66 -7.76 21.81
CA SER A 156 -2.92 -7.34 22.45
C SER A 156 -2.71 -6.28 23.53
N ASN A 157 -1.53 -6.26 24.17
CA ASN A 157 -1.17 -5.26 25.17
C ASN A 157 -0.80 -3.88 24.58
N GLY A 158 -0.63 -3.78 23.26
CA GLY A 158 -0.35 -2.52 22.54
C GLY A 158 0.98 -1.83 22.88
N GLN A 159 1.90 -2.50 23.57
CA GLN A 159 3.19 -1.90 23.96
C GLN A 159 4.20 -1.89 22.82
N PHE A 160 4.16 -2.90 21.95
CA PHE A 160 5.02 -2.98 20.77
C PHE A 160 4.27 -2.48 19.54
N ILE A 161 4.87 -1.52 18.86
CA ILE A 161 4.33 -0.92 17.65
C ILE A 161 5.21 -1.34 16.48
N LYS A 162 4.57 -1.81 15.42
CA LYS A 162 5.18 -1.90 14.10
C LYS A 162 4.95 -0.60 13.35
N ASP A 163 6.03 0.06 13.00
CA ASP A 163 6.10 1.18 12.07
C ASP A 163 6.01 0.63 10.64
N GLU A 164 4.95 1.01 9.94
CA GLU A 164 4.78 0.77 8.51
C GLU A 164 4.57 2.09 7.77
N ARG A 165 5.26 3.15 8.21
CA ARG A 165 5.32 4.38 7.43
C ARG A 165 6.06 4.15 6.12
N TYR A 166 5.64 4.89 5.10
CA TYR A 166 6.32 4.94 3.82
C TYR A 166 7.68 5.59 3.98
N VAL A 167 8.73 4.89 3.55
CA VAL A 167 10.12 5.40 3.65
C VAL A 167 10.55 6.17 2.41
N ASP A 168 9.84 5.98 1.30
CA ASP A 168 10.13 6.61 0.01
C ASP A 168 8.83 6.86 -0.77
N LYS A 169 8.93 7.57 -1.89
CA LYS A 169 7.85 7.72 -2.85
C LYS A 169 7.51 6.39 -3.53
N VAL A 170 6.35 6.34 -4.20
CA VAL A 170 5.98 5.21 -5.06
C VAL A 170 7.05 5.01 -6.14
N GLN A 171 7.59 3.81 -6.20
CA GLN A 171 8.55 3.46 -7.24
C GLN A 171 7.81 2.81 -8.41
N VAL A 172 7.90 3.48 -9.57
CA VAL A 172 7.32 3.01 -10.82
C VAL A 172 8.41 2.33 -11.65
N GLY A 173 8.19 1.07 -11.98
CA GLY A 173 9.00 0.32 -12.91
C GLY A 173 8.26 0.01 -14.20
N ASN A 174 8.87 -0.81 -15.06
CA ASN A 174 8.21 -1.27 -16.28
C ASN A 174 7.16 -2.34 -15.93
N GLY A 175 5.89 -1.96 -15.97
CA GLY A 175 4.77 -2.85 -15.67
C GLY A 175 4.51 -3.12 -14.18
N TYR A 176 5.15 -2.38 -13.26
CA TYR A 176 4.91 -2.53 -11.82
C TYR A 176 4.96 -1.21 -11.06
N ILE A 177 4.23 -1.19 -9.96
CA ILE A 177 4.32 -0.17 -8.91
C ILE A 177 4.82 -0.86 -7.64
N SER A 178 5.65 -0.16 -6.86
CA SER A 178 6.12 -0.67 -5.58
C SER A 178 6.12 0.39 -4.50
N LEU A 179 5.81 -0.05 -3.28
CA LEU A 179 5.75 0.74 -2.06
C LEU A 179 6.79 0.21 -1.09
N MET A 180 7.50 1.11 -0.41
CA MET A 180 8.50 0.75 0.57
C MET A 180 8.07 1.22 1.95
N PHE A 181 8.15 0.30 2.92
CA PHE A 181 7.76 0.52 4.30
C PHE A 181 8.96 0.37 5.21
N SER A 182 8.99 1.06 6.36
CA SER A 182 10.08 0.91 7.33
C SER A 182 10.11 -0.49 7.93
N GLY A 183 8.94 -1.06 8.23
CA GLY A 183 8.80 -2.41 8.78
C GLY A 183 9.35 -2.56 10.21
N TYR A 184 9.68 -1.45 10.87
CA TYR A 184 10.42 -1.42 12.12
C TYR A 184 9.50 -1.63 13.32
N THR A 185 9.92 -2.44 14.27
CA THR A 185 9.25 -2.69 15.55
C THR A 185 9.96 -1.93 16.66
N TYR A 186 9.18 -1.29 17.54
CA TYR A 186 9.68 -0.57 18.70
C TYR A 186 8.75 -0.66 19.90
N LEU A 187 9.31 -0.39 21.08
CA LEU A 187 8.52 -0.22 22.29
C LEU A 187 7.92 1.19 22.31
N LYS A 188 6.59 1.33 22.39
CA LYS A 188 5.87 2.62 22.29
C LYS A 188 6.45 3.75 23.14
N ASN A 189 6.97 3.42 24.33
CA ASN A 189 7.51 4.39 25.29
C ASN A 189 9.03 4.59 25.16
N ASN A 190 9.68 3.98 24.17
CA ASN A 190 11.11 4.09 23.92
C ASN A 190 11.37 4.19 22.40
N LEU A 191 11.41 5.42 21.88
CA LEU A 191 11.56 5.71 20.45
C LEU A 191 13.02 5.82 19.99
N THR A 192 13.98 5.67 20.91
CA THR A 192 15.41 5.91 20.66
C THR A 192 16.20 4.60 20.67
N ASP A 193 15.69 3.58 19.98
CA ASP A 193 16.40 2.30 19.88
C ASP A 193 17.54 2.36 18.86
N GLU A 194 18.71 1.86 19.26
CA GLU A 194 19.95 1.88 18.48
C GLU A 194 19.85 1.18 17.12
N TYR A 195 18.89 0.26 16.98
CA TYR A 195 18.60 -0.45 15.74
C TYR A 195 18.09 0.48 14.62
N LEU A 196 17.57 1.68 14.94
CA LEU A 196 17.08 2.67 13.97
C LEU A 196 18.17 3.35 13.14
N THR A 197 19.44 3.22 13.53
CA THR A 197 20.54 4.01 12.94
C THR A 197 21.17 3.37 11.71
N GLN A 198 20.82 2.12 11.39
CA GLN A 198 21.34 1.42 10.22
C GLN A 198 20.46 1.71 9.01
N GLY A 199 20.97 2.50 8.06
CA GLY A 199 20.27 2.79 6.81
C GLY A 199 19.86 1.50 6.09
N THR A 200 18.64 1.45 5.56
CA THR A 200 18.18 0.31 4.78
C THR A 200 18.74 0.40 3.37
N ASN A 201 19.45 -0.63 2.92
CA ASN A 201 19.78 -0.75 1.50
C ASN A 201 18.49 -0.90 0.69
N SER A 202 18.46 -0.45 -0.56
CA SER A 202 17.32 -0.71 -1.45
C SER A 202 17.13 -2.22 -1.70
N ILE A 203 15.93 -2.61 -2.13
CA ILE A 203 15.59 -3.98 -2.57
C ILE A 203 15.21 -3.88 -4.05
N THR A 204 15.61 -4.86 -4.85
CA THR A 204 15.08 -4.97 -6.22
C THR A 204 13.63 -5.44 -6.14
N MET A 205 12.69 -4.59 -6.53
CA MET A 205 11.27 -4.85 -6.29
C MET A 205 10.65 -5.84 -7.29
N ASN A 206 11.08 -5.87 -8.56
CA ASN A 206 10.54 -6.77 -9.58
C ASN A 206 11.55 -7.87 -9.97
N LYS A 207 11.51 -9.00 -9.25
CA LYS A 207 12.29 -10.19 -9.62
C LYS A 207 11.45 -11.30 -10.23
N PHE A 208 10.15 -11.30 -9.97
CA PHE A 208 9.23 -12.35 -10.37
C PHE A 208 8.10 -11.73 -11.18
N ASN A 209 7.74 -12.41 -12.27
CA ASN A 209 6.58 -12.04 -13.07
C ASN A 209 5.30 -12.60 -12.40
N ALA A 210 4.93 -12.00 -11.28
CA ALA A 210 3.73 -12.31 -10.52
C ALA A 210 2.92 -11.03 -10.31
N GLU A 211 1.61 -11.17 -10.10
CA GLU A 211 0.73 -10.02 -9.92
C GLU A 211 1.03 -9.25 -8.62
N MET A 212 1.45 -9.96 -7.56
CA MET A 212 1.83 -9.35 -6.30
C MET A 212 3.11 -9.97 -5.73
N GLN A 213 3.96 -9.10 -5.19
CA GLN A 213 5.17 -9.50 -4.48
C GLN A 213 5.32 -8.67 -3.20
N MET A 214 5.55 -9.34 -2.08
CA MET A 214 6.01 -8.70 -0.85
C MET A 214 7.45 -9.12 -0.57
N ALA A 215 8.31 -8.18 -0.23
CA ALA A 215 9.71 -8.44 0.09
C ALA A 215 10.02 -7.97 1.51
N VAL A 216 10.53 -8.88 2.35
CA VAL A 216 10.92 -8.58 3.74
C VAL A 216 12.39 -8.91 3.93
N LYS A 217 13.16 -7.90 4.34
CA LYS A 217 14.58 -8.04 4.69
C LYS A 217 14.79 -8.82 5.97
N ASP A 218 15.90 -9.55 6.07
CA ASP A 218 16.25 -10.23 7.31
C ASP A 218 16.41 -9.23 8.48
N GLU A 219 16.83 -7.99 8.20
CA GLU A 219 16.94 -6.92 9.18
C GLU A 219 15.60 -6.61 9.87
N ALA A 220 14.47 -6.75 9.16
CA ALA A 220 13.16 -6.52 9.74
C ALA A 220 12.80 -7.62 10.77
N PHE A 221 13.15 -8.88 10.49
CA PHE A 221 13.00 -9.97 11.45
C PHE A 221 13.95 -9.85 12.62
N ASN A 222 15.22 -9.51 12.35
CA ASN A 222 16.24 -9.30 13.35
C ASN A 222 15.90 -8.14 14.30
N ASN A 223 15.22 -7.11 13.80
CA ASN A 223 14.68 -6.06 14.65
C ASN A 223 13.61 -6.60 15.62
N VAL A 224 12.67 -7.43 15.15
CA VAL A 224 11.68 -8.06 16.04
C VAL A 224 12.37 -8.92 17.10
N TYR A 225 13.36 -9.72 16.70
CA TYR A 225 14.16 -10.50 17.64
C TYR A 225 14.88 -9.63 18.67
N TYR A 226 15.50 -8.53 18.25
CA TYR A 226 16.14 -7.58 19.15
C TYR A 226 15.16 -7.01 20.19
N ILE A 227 13.98 -6.53 19.77
CA ILE A 227 13.01 -5.91 20.66
C ILE A 227 12.50 -6.92 21.70
N PHE A 228 12.13 -8.13 21.27
CA PHE A 228 11.61 -9.16 22.16
C PHE A 228 12.69 -9.79 23.06
N HIS A 229 13.95 -9.76 22.63
CA HIS A 229 15.08 -10.12 23.47
C HIS A 229 15.31 -9.05 24.56
N LYS A 230 15.48 -7.79 24.17
CA LYS A 230 15.82 -6.68 25.07
C LYS A 230 14.74 -6.38 26.11
N TYR A 231 13.47 -6.35 25.70
CA TYR A 231 12.39 -5.88 26.56
C TYR A 231 11.57 -6.97 27.22
N GLN A 232 11.67 -8.22 26.74
CA GLN A 232 10.89 -9.34 27.28
C GLN A 232 11.74 -10.57 27.64
N ASN A 233 13.03 -10.59 27.29
CA ASN A 233 13.87 -11.77 27.46
C ASN A 233 13.24 -13.05 26.85
N SER A 234 12.50 -12.90 25.74
CA SER A 234 11.61 -13.95 25.23
C SER A 234 12.36 -15.22 24.82
N TYR A 235 13.63 -15.10 24.45
CA TYR A 235 14.42 -16.22 23.93
C TYR A 235 15.24 -16.96 24.99
N SER A 236 15.08 -16.65 26.28
CA SER A 236 15.64 -17.43 27.37
C SER A 236 14.61 -18.45 27.87
N GLY A 237 15.05 -19.70 28.07
CA GLY A 237 14.22 -20.77 28.64
C GLY A 237 14.52 -21.00 30.12
N ASN A 238 13.93 -22.06 30.69
CA ASN A 238 14.14 -22.41 32.10
C ASN A 238 15.57 -22.89 32.39
N ASN A 239 16.21 -23.55 31.43
CA ASN A 239 17.52 -24.19 31.61
C ASN A 239 18.65 -23.54 30.80
N PHE A 240 18.35 -22.44 30.09
CA PHE A 240 19.33 -21.72 29.30
C PHE A 240 18.94 -20.24 29.19
N LYS A 241 19.94 -19.38 29.09
CA LYS A 241 19.76 -17.95 28.91
C LYS A 241 20.28 -17.53 27.56
N ALA A 242 19.47 -16.85 26.74
CA ALA A 242 19.99 -16.21 25.54
C ALA A 242 20.87 -15.02 25.96
N ILE A 243 22.15 -15.06 25.59
CA ILE A 243 23.11 -14.00 25.88
C ILE A 243 23.06 -12.91 24.80
N GLN A 244 22.67 -13.29 23.58
CA GLN A 244 22.46 -12.38 22.46
C GLN A 244 21.10 -12.63 21.82
N GLN A 245 20.58 -11.62 21.12
CA GLN A 245 19.37 -11.80 20.32
C GLN A 245 19.62 -12.82 19.20
N PRO A 246 18.61 -13.63 18.84
CA PRO A 246 18.69 -14.46 17.64
C PRO A 246 18.97 -13.62 16.39
N LYS A 247 19.75 -14.17 15.46
CA LYS A 247 20.10 -13.52 14.19
C LYS A 247 19.69 -14.40 13.00
N LEU A 248 18.65 -13.98 12.30
CA LEU A 248 18.20 -14.52 11.03
C LEU A 248 19.16 -14.14 9.91
N ARG A 249 19.47 -15.13 9.07
CA ARG A 249 20.10 -14.95 7.76
C ARG A 249 19.35 -15.79 6.72
N PHE A 250 19.10 -15.22 5.55
CA PHE A 250 18.60 -16.00 4.41
C PHE A 250 19.75 -16.66 3.67
N THR A 251 19.54 -17.90 3.23
CA THR A 251 20.48 -18.70 2.44
C THR A 251 19.78 -19.17 1.16
N ASN A 252 20.53 -19.82 0.26
CA ASN A 252 19.93 -20.38 -0.97
C ASN A 252 18.90 -21.49 -0.69
N THR A 253 18.98 -22.14 0.48
CA THR A 253 18.16 -23.31 0.81
C THR A 253 17.11 -23.04 1.89
N GLY A 254 17.04 -21.81 2.42
CA GLY A 254 16.10 -21.48 3.49
C GLY A 254 16.53 -20.27 4.31
N ALA A 255 16.18 -20.30 5.60
CA ALA A 255 16.65 -19.34 6.59
C ALA A 255 17.36 -20.07 7.72
N LEU A 256 18.40 -19.44 8.27
CA LEU A 256 19.15 -19.93 9.42
C LEU A 256 19.07 -18.88 10.54
N VAL A 257 18.97 -19.34 11.78
CA VAL A 257 18.99 -18.50 12.97
C VAL A 257 20.15 -18.92 13.84
N ALA A 258 21.08 -17.99 14.08
CA ALA A 258 22.18 -18.17 15.01
C ALA A 258 21.88 -17.49 16.34
N MET A 259 22.25 -18.11 17.46
CA MET A 259 22.10 -17.55 18.79
C MET A 259 23.21 -18.03 19.73
N LEU A 260 23.63 -17.15 20.64
CA LEU A 260 24.55 -17.47 21.73
C LEU A 260 23.75 -17.67 23.01
N VAL A 261 23.85 -18.84 23.61
CA VAL A 261 23.16 -19.18 24.87
C VAL A 261 24.15 -19.52 25.98
N GLU A 262 23.75 -19.34 27.22
CA GLU A 262 24.45 -19.80 28.40
C GLU A 262 23.62 -20.90 29.09
N ALA A 263 24.22 -22.06 29.30
CA ALA A 263 23.65 -23.19 30.03
C ALA A 263 24.71 -23.77 30.96
N ASN A 264 24.40 -23.95 32.24
CA ASN A 264 25.37 -24.38 33.26
C ASN A 264 26.68 -23.58 33.22
N GLU A 265 26.58 -22.25 33.21
CA GLU A 265 27.72 -21.31 33.16
C GLU A 265 28.61 -21.43 31.89
N THR A 266 28.17 -22.21 30.91
CA THR A 266 28.88 -22.45 29.65
C THR A 266 28.17 -21.75 28.51
N GLN A 267 28.92 -20.98 27.71
CA GLN A 267 28.38 -20.34 26.51
C GLN A 267 28.49 -21.27 25.30
N VAL A 268 27.41 -21.39 24.54
CA VAL A 268 27.30 -22.30 23.40
C VAL A 268 26.64 -21.57 22.24
N GLU A 269 27.25 -21.66 21.05
CA GLU A 269 26.63 -21.20 19.82
C GLU A 269 25.69 -22.28 19.28
N ILE A 270 24.46 -21.87 18.98
CA ILE A 270 23.42 -22.72 18.42
C ILE A 270 22.98 -22.13 17.10
N GLU A 271 22.85 -23.00 16.10
CA GLU A 271 22.28 -22.66 14.82
C GLU A 271 21.04 -23.53 14.54
N LEU A 272 19.98 -22.89 14.05
CA LEU A 272 18.69 -23.49 13.78
C LEU A 272 18.30 -23.28 12.32
N ILE A 273 17.66 -24.28 11.70
CA ILE A 273 16.92 -24.08 10.45
C ILE A 273 15.59 -23.41 10.79
N ALA A 274 15.25 -22.35 10.05
CA ALA A 274 14.00 -21.62 10.19
C ALA A 274 13.14 -21.79 8.93
N LYS A 275 12.00 -22.47 9.06
CA LYS A 275 11.03 -22.68 7.97
C LYS A 275 9.90 -21.66 8.09
N PRO A 276 9.63 -20.85 7.05
CA PRO A 276 8.64 -19.79 7.15
C PRO A 276 7.24 -20.40 7.31
N LYS A 277 6.46 -19.83 8.22
CA LYS A 277 5.06 -20.16 8.45
C LYS A 277 4.23 -18.90 8.28
N LEU A 278 3.34 -18.92 7.30
CA LEU A 278 2.42 -17.83 7.00
C LEU A 278 1.14 -18.04 7.80
N PHE A 279 0.76 -17.02 8.55
CA PHE A 279 -0.50 -16.96 9.27
C PHE A 279 -1.31 -15.81 8.74
N ASP A 280 -2.61 -16.03 8.69
CA ASP A 280 -3.55 -15.03 8.24
C ASP A 280 -4.71 -14.89 9.24
N ASP A 281 -4.96 -13.66 9.68
CA ASP A 281 -6.18 -13.26 10.37
C ASP A 281 -7.02 -12.37 9.45
N LEU A 282 -7.81 -13.03 8.59
CA LEU A 282 -8.72 -12.41 7.62
C LEU A 282 -9.67 -11.38 8.27
N SER A 283 -9.96 -11.51 9.58
CA SER A 283 -10.84 -10.58 10.29
C SER A 283 -10.18 -9.22 10.56
N LYS A 284 -8.85 -9.13 10.49
CA LYS A 284 -8.07 -7.93 10.81
C LYS A 284 -7.28 -7.38 9.64
N VAL A 285 -7.21 -8.09 8.51
CA VAL A 285 -6.37 -7.73 7.36
C VAL A 285 -4.88 -7.61 7.74
N ILE A 286 -4.46 -8.49 8.66
CA ILE A 286 -3.11 -8.55 9.19
C ILE A 286 -2.58 -9.95 8.94
N GLY A 287 -1.52 -10.04 8.14
CA GLY A 287 -0.76 -11.25 7.97
C GLY A 287 0.38 -11.31 8.98
N ARG A 288 0.85 -12.52 9.28
CA ARG A 288 2.04 -12.72 10.11
C ARG A 288 2.93 -13.77 9.48
N ILE A 289 4.22 -13.46 9.43
CA ILE A 289 5.28 -14.41 9.06
C ILE A 289 6.02 -14.77 10.34
N SER A 290 5.96 -16.03 10.75
CA SER A 290 6.88 -16.56 11.75
C SER A 290 7.68 -17.70 11.16
N PHE A 291 8.47 -18.38 12.00
CA PHE A 291 9.28 -19.51 11.59
C PHE A 291 9.03 -20.70 12.50
N GLU A 292 8.97 -21.88 11.90
CA GLU A 292 9.14 -23.16 12.59
C GLU A 292 10.63 -23.50 12.60
N TYR A 293 11.17 -23.67 13.80
CA TYR A 293 12.59 -23.96 14.01
C TYR A 293 12.86 -25.44 14.11
N GLN A 294 13.98 -25.86 13.53
CA GLN A 294 14.49 -27.22 13.58
C GLN A 294 15.97 -27.20 13.93
N ALA A 295 16.42 -28.24 14.63
CA ALA A 295 17.82 -28.42 14.99
C ALA A 295 18.71 -28.43 13.73
N TYR A 296 19.83 -27.70 13.77
CA TYR A 296 20.84 -27.73 12.70
C TYR A 296 22.22 -28.05 13.24
N SER A 297 22.76 -27.20 14.12
CA SER A 297 24.05 -27.46 14.77
C SER A 297 24.15 -26.81 16.14
N ILE A 298 24.96 -27.41 17.00
CA ILE A 298 25.34 -26.89 18.31
C ILE A 298 26.82 -27.18 18.52
N ASP A 299 27.55 -26.23 19.09
CA ASP A 299 28.93 -26.48 19.52
C ASP A 299 28.95 -27.52 20.64
N THR A 300 29.75 -28.57 20.47
CA THR A 300 29.92 -29.58 21.51
C THR A 300 30.81 -29.05 22.61
N VAL A 301 30.29 -29.04 23.85
CA VAL A 301 31.07 -28.64 25.02
C VAL A 301 31.10 -29.77 26.06
N ASP A 302 32.28 -30.06 26.58
CA ASP A 302 32.49 -31.11 27.59
C ASP A 302 31.65 -30.83 28.85
N GLY A 303 30.94 -31.85 29.32
CA GLY A 303 30.10 -31.76 30.51
C GLY A 303 28.71 -31.18 30.27
N LEU A 304 28.36 -30.83 29.03
CA LEU A 304 27.03 -30.36 28.64
C LEU A 304 26.34 -31.34 27.70
N ASP A 305 25.12 -31.74 28.05
CA ASP A 305 24.24 -32.49 27.14
C ASP A 305 23.73 -31.56 26.04
N SER A 306 24.53 -31.44 24.98
CA SER A 306 24.31 -30.52 23.86
C SER A 306 23.04 -30.88 23.06
N GLU A 307 22.70 -32.17 22.96
CA GLU A 307 21.51 -32.63 22.25
C GLU A 307 20.23 -32.29 23.03
N ALA A 308 20.24 -32.52 24.35
CA ALA A 308 19.13 -32.13 25.20
C ALA A 308 18.94 -30.61 25.23
N LEU A 309 20.03 -29.83 25.28
CA LEU A 309 19.98 -28.37 25.20
C LEU A 309 19.40 -27.90 23.86
N LEU A 310 19.89 -28.42 22.74
CA LEU A 310 19.41 -28.05 21.41
C LEU A 310 17.91 -28.34 21.25
N THR A 311 17.45 -29.49 21.74
CA THR A 311 16.02 -29.86 21.73
C THR A 311 15.18 -28.87 22.52
N GLN A 312 15.63 -28.48 23.72
CA GLN A 312 14.93 -27.50 24.55
C GLN A 312 14.90 -26.11 23.90
N VAL A 313 16.00 -25.69 23.28
CA VAL A 313 16.07 -24.42 22.55
C VAL A 313 15.12 -24.42 21.36
N VAL A 314 15.08 -25.49 20.57
CA VAL A 314 14.14 -25.64 19.43
C VAL A 314 12.69 -25.56 19.91
N GLN A 315 12.34 -26.29 20.98
CA GLN A 315 10.99 -26.26 21.53
C GLN A 315 10.61 -24.85 21.97
N HIS A 316 11.44 -24.20 22.78
CA HIS A 316 11.19 -22.86 23.30
C HIS A 316 11.09 -21.82 22.18
N MET A 317 11.98 -21.89 21.18
CA MET A 317 11.95 -20.99 20.03
C MET A 317 10.64 -21.11 19.23
N ASN A 318 10.12 -22.33 19.08
CA ASN A 318 8.82 -22.57 18.42
C ASN A 318 7.64 -22.00 19.23
N GLU A 319 7.66 -22.12 20.56
CA GLU A 319 6.64 -21.52 21.45
C GLU A 319 6.65 -19.98 21.35
N VAL A 320 7.84 -19.37 21.30
CA VAL A 320 8.02 -17.91 21.17
C VAL A 320 7.64 -17.41 19.77
N ALA A 321 7.90 -18.18 18.71
CA ALA A 321 7.62 -17.81 17.32
C ALA A 321 6.16 -17.43 17.08
N GLU A 322 5.23 -18.04 17.80
CA GLU A 322 3.80 -17.74 17.70
C GLU A 322 3.49 -16.30 18.10
N GLN A 323 4.32 -15.70 18.97
CA GLN A 323 4.13 -14.36 19.51
C GLN A 323 5.00 -13.31 18.83
N THR A 324 6.15 -13.72 18.26
CA THR A 324 7.19 -12.82 17.73
C THR A 324 7.27 -12.79 16.20
N GLY A 325 6.23 -13.27 15.50
CA GLY A 325 6.18 -13.19 14.05
C GLY A 325 6.14 -11.75 13.52
N PHE A 326 6.80 -11.52 12.39
CA PHE A 326 6.72 -10.27 11.63
C PHE A 326 5.30 -10.10 11.07
N GLN A 327 4.57 -9.13 11.59
CA GLN A 327 3.23 -8.79 11.07
C GLN A 327 3.34 -7.93 9.83
N TYR A 328 2.35 -7.93 8.95
CA TYR A 328 2.27 -7.00 7.81
C TYR A 328 0.80 -6.74 7.47
N ASN A 329 0.50 -5.54 6.99
CA ASN A 329 -0.79 -5.29 6.33
C ASN A 329 -0.77 -5.87 4.91
N TYR A 330 -1.90 -6.44 4.51
CA TYR A 330 -2.17 -6.76 3.10
C TYR A 330 -3.56 -6.21 2.73
N ALA A 331 -3.99 -6.30 1.46
CA ALA A 331 -5.32 -5.85 1.06
C ALA A 331 -6.34 -6.97 1.24
N LEU A 332 -7.60 -6.66 1.61
CA LEU A 332 -8.68 -7.65 1.84
C LEU A 332 -8.92 -8.65 0.69
N MET A 333 -8.40 -8.37 -0.51
CA MET A 333 -8.55 -9.20 -1.71
C MET A 333 -7.38 -10.17 -1.94
N VAL A 334 -6.39 -10.19 -1.04
CA VAL A 334 -5.20 -11.03 -1.17
C VAL A 334 -5.27 -12.18 -0.18
N ASP A 335 -5.33 -13.40 -0.68
CA ASP A 335 -5.13 -14.60 0.16
C ASP A 335 -3.63 -14.94 0.20
N ILE A 336 -2.95 -14.54 1.27
CA ILE A 336 -1.51 -14.76 1.37
C ILE A 336 -1.14 -16.23 1.54
N ARG A 337 -2.10 -17.13 1.79
CA ARG A 337 -1.82 -18.57 1.92
C ARG A 337 -1.42 -19.19 0.59
N ASP A 338 -1.80 -18.56 -0.52
CA ASP A 338 -1.42 -18.98 -1.87
C ASP A 338 -0.03 -18.47 -2.28
N PHE A 339 0.60 -17.63 -1.45
CA PHE A 339 1.90 -17.07 -1.74
C PHE A 339 3.01 -18.03 -1.35
N GLN A 340 4.02 -18.12 -2.20
CA GLN A 340 5.20 -18.94 -1.98
C GLN A 340 6.36 -18.10 -1.44
N PRO A 341 6.99 -18.50 -0.33
CA PRO A 341 8.20 -17.85 0.15
C PRO A 341 9.41 -18.25 -0.71
N ILE A 342 10.11 -17.26 -1.25
CA ILE A 342 11.35 -17.42 -2.02
C ILE A 342 12.46 -16.63 -1.32
N PHE A 343 13.59 -17.28 -1.07
CA PHE A 343 14.74 -16.67 -0.42
C PHE A 343 15.73 -16.10 -1.44
N ASP A 344 16.18 -14.88 -1.19
CA ASP A 344 17.15 -14.17 -1.99
C ASP A 344 18.34 -13.76 -1.10
N PRO A 345 19.34 -14.63 -0.93
CA PRO A 345 20.43 -14.38 0.00
C PRO A 345 21.36 -13.24 -0.43
N ASN A 346 21.40 -12.92 -1.73
CA ASN A 346 22.20 -11.82 -2.25
C ASN A 346 21.67 -10.46 -1.77
N GLU A 347 20.34 -10.31 -1.75
CA GLU A 347 19.68 -9.10 -1.21
C GLU A 347 19.29 -9.24 0.26
N ARG A 348 19.47 -10.43 0.84
CA ARG A 348 19.05 -10.80 2.20
C ARG A 348 17.56 -10.53 2.43
N VAL A 349 16.76 -11.01 1.49
CA VAL A 349 15.30 -10.82 1.47
C VAL A 349 14.58 -12.17 1.35
N MET A 350 13.45 -12.29 2.03
CA MET A 350 12.44 -13.28 1.74
C MET A 350 11.31 -12.61 0.97
N ARG A 351 10.91 -13.20 -0.14
CA ARG A 351 9.85 -12.70 -1.02
C ARG A 351 8.65 -13.62 -0.91
N LEU A 352 7.48 -13.07 -0.65
CA LEU A 352 6.22 -13.77 -0.85
C LEU A 352 5.76 -13.44 -2.27
N VAL A 353 5.64 -14.45 -3.12
CA VAL A 353 5.24 -14.32 -4.52
C VAL A 353 3.94 -15.09 -4.72
N GLY A 354 2.93 -14.44 -5.28
CA GLY A 354 1.64 -15.04 -5.57
C GLY A 354 0.90 -14.29 -6.66
N ASP A 355 -0.04 -14.99 -7.29
CA ASP A 355 -0.99 -14.39 -8.23
C ASP A 355 -2.28 -14.05 -7.47
N LEU A 356 -2.98 -13.00 -7.87
CA LEU A 356 -4.31 -12.76 -7.33
C LEU A 356 -5.26 -13.81 -7.95
N PRO A 357 -6.23 -14.33 -7.19
CA PRO A 357 -7.26 -15.16 -7.79
C PRO A 357 -7.95 -14.36 -8.91
N GLN A 358 -8.17 -14.99 -10.07
CA GLN A 358 -8.76 -14.36 -11.27
C GLN A 358 -10.11 -13.67 -11.02
N GLU A 359 -10.79 -14.03 -9.93
CA GLU A 359 -12.04 -13.44 -9.49
C GLU A 359 -11.79 -12.57 -8.25
N CYS A 360 -11.53 -11.27 -8.46
CA CYS A 360 -11.83 -10.29 -7.43
C CYS A 360 -13.33 -10.41 -7.13
N LEU A 361 -13.69 -11.02 -6.00
CA LEU A 361 -15.08 -11.12 -5.58
C LEU A 361 -15.68 -9.70 -5.57
N PRO A 362 -16.74 -9.44 -6.36
CA PRO A 362 -17.40 -8.15 -6.33
C PRO A 362 -18.04 -7.99 -4.96
N TYR A 363 -17.58 -7.01 -4.18
CA TYR A 363 -18.26 -6.56 -2.96
C TYR A 363 -19.32 -5.52 -3.29
#